data_AF-A0A0F9J7R1-F1
#
_entry.id   AF-A0A0F9J7R1-F1
#
_cell.length_a   1.000
_cell.length_b   1.000
_cell.length_c   1.000
_cell.angle_alpha   90.00
_cell.angle_beta   90.00
_cell.angle_gamma   90.00
#
_symmetry.space_group_name_H-M   'P 1'
#
loop_
_entity.id
_entity.type
_entity.pdbx_description
1 polymer ?
#
loop_
_entity_poly.entity_id
_entity_poly.type
_entity_poly.pdbx_seq_one_letter_code
_entity_poly.pdbx_strand_id
1 'polypeptide(L)' 'MSPEPGLIKVHGLDAQHTVEGVTFQNVIRYGQRLTKDAPDVQINDFTKDITFK' A
#
# COMPACT_ATOMS: atom_id res chain seq x y z
N MET A 1 -22.15 -5.09 -12.48
CA MET A 1 -20.70 -5.10 -12.22
C MET A 1 -20.51 -5.13 -10.72
N SER A 2 -19.87 -6.15 -10.17
CA SER A 2 -19.34 -6.06 -8.81
C SER A 2 -18.27 -4.96 -8.83
N PRO A 3 -18.23 -4.02 -7.86
CA PRO A 3 -17.13 -3.07 -7.80
C PRO A 3 -15.83 -3.88 -7.69
N GLU A 4 -14.86 -3.61 -8.57
CA GLU A 4 -13.53 -4.17 -8.37
C GLU A 4 -13.07 -3.81 -6.96
N PRO A 5 -12.55 -4.77 -6.18
CA PRO A 5 -12.08 -4.45 -4.86
C PRO A 5 -11.02 -3.35 -4.97
N GLY A 6 -11.15 -2.29 -4.18
CA GLY A 6 -10.20 -1.18 -4.21
C GLY A 6 -8.77 -1.66 -4.01
N LEU A 7 -7.80 -0.87 -4.40
CA LEU A 7 -6.38 -1.22 -4.29
C LEU A 7 -5.63 -0.12 -3.56
N ILE A 8 -4.78 -0.48 -2.60
CA ILE A 8 -3.75 0.44 -2.09
C ILE A 8 -2.50 0.26 -2.96
N LYS A 9 -2.08 1.34 -3.61
CA LYS A 9 -0.88 1.36 -4.43
C LYS A 9 0.08 2.43 -3.95
N VAL A 10 1.29 2.01 -3.58
CA VAL A 10 2.41 2.92 -3.25
C VAL A 10 3.46 2.75 -4.34
N HIS A 11 3.69 3.80 -5.13
CA HIS A 11 4.51 3.73 -6.33
C HIS A 11 5.47 4.92 -6.40
N GLY A 12 6.77 4.68 -6.24
CA GLY A 12 7.81 5.64 -6.65
C GLY A 12 8.08 5.55 -8.16
N LEU A 13 8.42 6.66 -8.80
CA LEU A 13 8.58 6.71 -10.25
C LEU A 13 9.88 6.02 -10.72
N ASP A 14 10.99 6.32 -10.04
CA ASP A 14 12.32 5.78 -10.32
C ASP A 14 13.23 5.89 -9.09
N ALA A 15 14.52 5.55 -9.24
CA ALA A 15 15.49 5.57 -8.14
C ALA A 15 15.81 6.97 -7.58
N GLN A 16 15.52 8.04 -8.33
CA GLN A 16 15.69 9.43 -7.89
C GLN A 16 14.38 10.04 -7.35
N HIS A 17 13.24 9.44 -7.73
CA HIS A 17 11.90 9.87 -7.39
C HIS A 17 11.17 8.77 -6.59
N THR A 18 11.68 8.51 -5.38
CA THR A 18 11.14 7.49 -4.48
C THR A 18 9.96 8.00 -3.65
N VAL A 19 9.16 7.08 -3.12
CA VAL A 19 8.16 7.36 -2.07
C VAL A 19 8.63 6.70 -0.78
N GLU A 20 8.85 7.49 0.26
CA GLU A 20 9.50 7.03 1.48
C GLU A 20 8.70 7.43 2.74
N GLY A 21 8.75 6.61 3.79
CA GLY A 21 8.25 6.96 5.12
C GLY A 21 6.72 7.01 5.27
N VAL A 22 5.97 6.33 4.40
CA VAL A 22 4.50 6.30 4.50
C VAL A 22 4.05 5.32 5.58
N THR A 23 3.19 5.78 6.49
CA THR A 23 2.54 4.93 7.49
C THR A 23 1.04 4.88 7.27
N PHE A 24 0.51 3.67 7.10
CA PHE A 24 -0.93 3.37 7.13
C PHE A 24 -1.29 2.90 8.54
N GLN A 25 -2.06 3.70 9.27
CA GLN A 25 -2.43 3.40 10.65
C GLN A 25 -3.90 3.02 10.77
N ASN A 26 -4.17 1.86 11.39
CA ASN A 26 -5.52 1.35 11.65
C ASN A 26 -6.41 1.24 10.39
N VAL A 27 -5.82 0.90 9.24
CA VAL A 27 -6.58 0.71 8.00
C VAL A 27 -7.37 -0.60 8.09
N ILE A 28 -8.70 -0.51 8.01
CA ILE A 28 -9.61 -1.65 7.98
C ILE A 28 -10.23 -1.74 6.59
N ARG A 29 -10.09 -2.90 5.94
CA ARG A 29 -10.72 -3.22 4.65
C ARG A 29 -11.48 -4.52 4.76
N TYR A 30 -12.73 -4.52 4.29
CA TYR A 30 -13.60 -5.70 4.34
C TYR A 30 -13.70 -6.33 5.74
N GLY A 31 -13.68 -5.49 6.79
CA GLY A 31 -13.73 -5.92 8.19
C GLY A 31 -12.42 -6.49 8.75
N GLN A 32 -11.35 -6.52 7.97
CA GLN A 32 -10.03 -7.02 8.39
C GLN A 32 -9.00 -5.90 8.46
N ARG A 33 -8.07 -6.01 9.41
CA ARG A 33 -6.93 -5.08 9.48
C ARG A 33 -6.02 -5.33 8.28
N LEU A 34 -5.75 -4.27 7.53
CA LEU A 34 -4.91 -4.35 6.36
C LEU A 34 -3.44 -4.54 6.78
N THR A 35 -2.74 -5.39 6.05
CA THR A 35 -1.30 -5.63 6.24
C THR A 35 -0.59 -5.40 4.91
N LYS A 36 0.73 -5.22 4.96
CA LYS A 36 1.55 -4.99 3.75
C LYS A 36 1.46 -6.15 2.73
N ASP A 37 1.18 -7.36 3.22
CA ASP A 37 1.19 -8.60 2.42
C ASP A 37 -0.21 -8.97 1.92
N ALA A 38 -1.20 -8.09 2.16
CA ALA A 38 -2.56 -8.31 1.69
C ALA A 38 -2.61 -8.25 0.14
N PRO A 39 -3.47 -9.06 -0.50
CA PRO A 39 -3.52 -9.17 -1.96
C PRO A 39 -3.94 -7.87 -2.67
N ASP A 40 -4.53 -6.95 -1.93
CA ASP A 40 -5.00 -5.64 -2.37
C ASP A 40 -4.00 -4.50 -2.04
N VAL A 41 -2.76 -4.86 -1.72
CA VAL A 41 -1.63 -3.93 -1.53
C VAL A 41 -0.57 -4.18 -2.59
N GLN A 42 -0.23 -3.12 -3.33
CA GLN A 42 0.85 -3.12 -4.31
C GLN A 42 1.89 -2.06 -3.96
N ILE A 43 3.11 -2.52 -3.77
CA ILE A 43 4.27 -1.70 -3.43
C ILE A 43 5.37 -2.07 -4.42
N ASN A 44 6.00 -1.08 -5.06
CA ASN A 44 7.07 -1.32 -6.01
C ASN A 44 8.47 -1.06 -5.42
N ASP A 45 9.50 -1.35 -6.23
CA ASP A 45 10.91 -1.27 -5.85
C ASP A 45 11.40 0.14 -5.50
N PHE A 46 10.70 1.19 -5.96
CA PHE A 46 11.06 2.59 -5.70
C PHE A 46 10.38 3.16 -4.43
N THR A 47 10.12 2.30 -3.46
CA THR A 47 9.56 2.69 -2.16
C THR A 47 10.45 2.26 -1.01
N LYS A 48 10.45 3.02 0.09
CA LYS A 48 11.18 2.67 1.31
C LYS A 48 10.36 2.99 2.55
N ASP A 49 10.59 2.23 3.62
CA ASP A 49 10.02 2.45 4.95
C ASP A 49 8.48 2.54 4.99
N ILE A 50 7.81 1.77 4.12
CA ILE A 50 6.34 1.68 4.09
C ILE A 50 5.87 0.79 5.23
N THR A 51 5.07 1.35 6.13
CA THR A 51 4.62 0.64 7.32
C THR A 51 3.10 0.58 7.42
N PHE A 52 2.58 -0.60 7.78
CA PHE A 52 1.17 -0.81 8.14
C PHE A 52 1.14 -1.12 9.63
N LYS A 53 0.52 -0.23 10.41
CA LYS A 53 0.39 -0.38 11.86
C LYS A 53 -1.05 -0.60 12.23
#